data_AF-A0A3D2IR65-F1
#
_entry.id   AF-A0A3D2IR65-F1
#
_cell.length_a   1.000
_cell.length_b   1.000
_cell.length_c   1.000
_cell.angle_alpha   90.00
_cell.angle_beta   90.00
_cell.angle_gamma   90.00
#
_symmetry.space_group_name_H-M   'P 1'
#
loop_
_entity.id
_entity.type
_entity.pdbx_description
1 polymer ?
#
loop_
_entity_poly.entity_id
_entity_poly.type
_entity_poly.pdbx_seq_one_letter_code
_entity_poly.pdbx_strand_id
1 'polypeptide(L)'
;MNEKAIRILEYPKIIEQLISCASSQPGKALCRSLLPCADLAEITALQDETADALRRIYAKGSLSFSGLRDLRGDIKRLEIGSALGIPELLAIGKLLEIAQKARQYEDADTDPQAAGG
;
A
#
# COMPACT_ATOMS: atom_id res chain seq x y z
N MET A 1 -1.01 14.15 20.70
CA MET A 1 0.36 13.78 20.28
C MET A 1 1.33 14.87 20.70
N ASN A 2 2.53 14.55 21.19
CA ASN A 2 3.52 15.56 21.60
C ASN A 2 4.50 15.86 20.45
N GLU A 3 4.34 17.01 19.79
CA GLU A 3 5.18 17.44 18.66
C GLU A 3 6.67 17.56 19.02
N LYS A 4 6.97 17.99 20.25
CA LYS A 4 8.35 18.09 20.74
C LYS A 4 9.01 16.72 20.81
N ALA A 5 8.28 15.70 21.26
CA ALA A 5 8.78 14.33 21.30
C ALA A 5 9.03 13.76 19.90
N ILE A 6 8.09 13.96 18.96
CA ILE A 6 8.24 13.54 17.55
C ILE A 6 9.52 14.10 16.94
N ARG A 7 9.82 15.38 17.19
CA ARG A 7 11.02 16.02 16.67
C ARG A 7 12.30 15.51 17.34
N ILE A 8 12.30 15.37 18.67
CA ILE A 8 13.48 14.91 19.43
C ILE A 8 13.84 13.47 19.08
N LEU A 9 12.83 12.61 18.90
CA LEU A 9 13.01 11.21 18.52
C LEU A 9 13.34 11.02 17.03
N GLU A 10 13.49 12.12 16.29
CA GLU A 10 13.78 12.14 14.85
C GLU A 10 12.80 11.29 14.01
N TYR A 11 11.55 11.17 14.48
CA TYR A 11 10.52 10.39 13.81
C TYR A 11 10.33 10.76 12.32
N PRO A 12 10.42 12.04 11.90
CA PRO A 12 10.38 12.38 10.48
C PRO A 12 11.45 11.67 9.63
N LYS A 13 12.65 11.40 10.17
CA LYS A 13 13.68 10.65 9.44
C LYS A 13 13.31 9.18 9.25
N ILE A 14 12.61 8.59 10.23
CA ILE A 14 12.09 7.22 10.14
C ILE A 14 11.03 7.15 9.03
N ILE A 15 10.13 8.13 8.98
CA ILE A 15 9.11 8.23 7.93
C ILE A 15 9.75 8.38 6.55
N GLU A 16 10.78 9.22 6.38
CA GLU A 16 11.49 9.34 5.09
C GLU A 16 12.15 8.03 4.64
N GLN A 17 12.76 7.28 5.57
CA GLN A 17 13.29 5.94 5.26
C GLN A 17 12.17 5.00 4.80
N LEU A 18 11.03 5.00 5.49
CA LEU A 18 9.88 4.18 5.13
C LEU A 18 9.29 4.55 3.76
N ILE A 19 9.18 5.85 3.46
CA ILE A 19 8.71 6.34 2.15
C ILE A 19 9.62 5.86 1.01
N SER A 20 10.94 5.75 1.26
CA SER A 20 11.89 5.24 0.25
C SER A 20 11.64 3.77 -0.12
N CYS A 21 11.04 2.99 0.80
CA CYS A 21 10.68 1.60 0.58
C CYS A 21 9.32 1.43 -0.14
N ALA A 22 8.47 2.46 -0.19
CA ALA A 22 7.18 2.40 -0.85
C ALA A 22 7.30 2.57 -2.38
N SER A 23 6.72 1.65 -3.15
CA SER A 23 6.81 1.62 -4.62
C SER A 23 5.71 2.40 -5.35
N SER A 24 4.66 2.83 -4.64
CA SER A 24 3.50 3.52 -5.22
C SER A 24 3.26 4.90 -4.61
N GLN A 25 2.65 5.82 -5.37
CA GLN A 25 2.32 7.15 -4.85
C GLN A 25 1.33 7.08 -3.67
N PRO A 26 0.25 6.26 -3.71
CA PRO A 26 -0.63 6.08 -2.55
C PRO A 26 0.10 5.48 -1.34
N GLY A 27 0.99 4.50 -1.54
CA GLY A 27 1.77 3.91 -0.45
C GLY A 27 2.68 4.94 0.22
N LYS A 28 3.37 5.77 -0.57
CA LYS A 28 4.18 6.89 -0.05
C LYS A 28 3.32 7.90 0.73
N ALA A 29 2.09 8.17 0.29
CA ALA A 29 1.18 9.05 1.00
C ALA A 29 0.74 8.47 2.35
N LEU A 30 0.46 7.16 2.41
CA LEU A 30 0.15 6.45 3.66
C LEU A 30 1.33 6.54 4.64
N CYS A 31 2.55 6.26 4.19
CA CYS A 31 3.76 6.39 5.02
C CYS A 31 3.91 7.80 5.60
N ARG A 32 3.67 8.85 4.80
CA ARG A 32 3.74 10.26 5.27
C ARG A 32 2.72 10.58 6.35
N SER A 33 1.56 9.95 6.30
CA SER A 33 0.49 10.19 7.28
C SER A 33 0.63 9.40 8.58
N LEU A 34 1.59 8.47 8.67
CA LEU A 34 1.78 7.66 9.87
C LEU A 34 2.23 8.50 11.05
N LEU A 35 1.54 8.35 12.17
CA LEU A 35 1.89 8.93 13.46
C LEU A 35 2.05 7.80 14.49
N PRO A 36 2.84 8.02 15.57
CA PRO A 36 2.91 7.05 16.66
C PRO A 36 1.53 6.73 17.22
N CYS A 37 1.26 5.47 17.55
CA CYS A 37 0.04 5.08 18.26
C CYS A 37 0.34 4.87 19.75
N ALA A 38 -0.67 5.06 20.60
CA ALA A 38 -0.60 4.80 22.05
C ALA A 38 -1.72 3.86 22.54
N ASP A 39 -2.61 3.43 21.66
CA ASP A 39 -3.62 2.41 21.95
C ASP A 39 -3.02 1.02 21.75
N LEU A 40 -3.03 0.19 22.79
CA LEU A 40 -2.40 -1.12 22.75
C LEU A 40 -3.05 -2.05 21.73
N ALA A 41 -4.38 -2.03 21.59
CA ALA A 41 -5.08 -2.91 20.67
C ALA A 41 -4.77 -2.52 19.22
N GLU A 42 -4.73 -1.22 18.91
CA GLU A 42 -4.32 -0.71 17.60
C GLU A 42 -2.85 -1.07 17.29
N ILE A 43 -1.94 -0.90 18.26
CA ILE A 43 -0.52 -1.28 18.10
C ILE A 43 -0.39 -2.76 17.78
N THR A 44 -1.06 -3.64 18.53
CA THR A 44 -1.01 -5.09 18.29
C THR A 44 -1.56 -5.44 16.92
N ALA A 45 -2.71 -4.87 16.52
CA ALA A 45 -3.28 -5.12 15.20
C ALA A 45 -2.34 -4.70 14.06
N LEU A 46 -1.74 -3.51 14.14
CA LEU A 46 -0.79 -3.02 13.13
C LEU A 46 0.48 -3.88 13.04
N GLN A 47 0.96 -4.40 14.18
CA GLN A 47 2.11 -5.31 14.21
C GLN A 47 1.77 -6.69 13.63
N ASP A 48 0.59 -7.22 13.93
CA ASP A 48 0.11 -8.49 13.38
C ASP A 48 -0.06 -8.40 11.85
N GLU A 49 -0.67 -7.32 11.35
CA GLU A 49 -0.79 -7.04 9.92
C GLU A 49 0.58 -6.97 9.23
N THR A 50 1.56 -6.32 9.88
CA THR A 50 2.93 -6.23 9.36
C THR A 50 3.62 -7.60 9.33
N ALA A 51 3.44 -8.40 10.38
CA ALA A 51 3.99 -9.74 10.48
C ALA A 51 3.39 -10.67 9.41
N ASP A 52 2.09 -10.60 9.19
CA ASP A 52 1.40 -11.35 8.14
C ASP A 52 1.87 -10.95 6.74
N ALA A 53 2.00 -9.65 6.48
CA ALA A 53 2.54 -9.15 5.22
C ALA A 53 3.96 -9.70 4.97
N LEU A 54 4.83 -9.69 5.98
CA LEU A 54 6.19 -10.22 5.88
C LEU A 54 6.20 -11.72 5.59
N ARG A 55 5.39 -12.52 6.31
CA ARG A 55 5.25 -13.96 6.08
C ARG A 55 4.85 -14.26 4.64
N ARG A 56 3.86 -13.53 4.10
CA ARG A 56 3.41 -13.69 2.72
C ARG A 56 4.53 -13.36 1.72
N ILE A 57 5.26 -12.26 1.93
CA ILE A 57 6.39 -11.88 1.07
C ILE A 57 7.46 -12.96 1.04
N TYR A 58 7.78 -13.58 2.18
CA TYR A 58 8.75 -14.67 2.24
C TYR A 58 8.25 -15.95 1.57
N ALA A 59 6.96 -16.26 1.68
CA ALA A 59 6.39 -17.46 1.08
C ALA A 59 6.18 -17.34 -0.45
N LYS A 60 5.69 -16.20 -0.92
CA LYS A 60 5.17 -16.02 -2.29
C LYS A 60 5.98 -15.02 -3.13
N GLY A 61 6.97 -14.36 -2.55
CA GLY A 61 7.66 -13.22 -3.15
C GLY A 61 6.86 -11.92 -3.02
N SER A 62 7.41 -10.82 -3.52
CA SER A 62 6.80 -9.50 -3.35
C SER A 62 5.74 -9.19 -4.41
N LEU A 63 4.60 -8.64 -3.95
CA LEU A 63 3.61 -8.02 -4.83
C LEU A 63 4.01 -6.57 -5.12
N SER A 64 4.11 -6.22 -6.40
CA SER A 64 4.47 -4.86 -6.82
C SER A 64 3.24 -3.99 -7.07
N PHE A 65 3.21 -2.81 -6.43
CA PHE A 65 2.22 -1.75 -6.66
C PHE A 65 2.78 -0.60 -7.52
N SER A 66 3.90 -0.82 -8.21
CA SER A 66 4.54 0.20 -9.04
C SER A 66 3.62 0.67 -10.17
N GLY A 67 3.65 1.98 -10.43
CA GLY A 67 2.80 2.63 -11.43
C GLY A 67 1.38 2.95 -10.95
N LEU A 68 1.02 2.58 -9.71
CA LEU A 68 -0.25 3.00 -9.12
C LEU A 68 -0.22 4.51 -8.79
N ARG A 69 -1.24 5.22 -9.28
CA ARG A 69 -1.49 6.65 -9.06
C ARG A 69 -2.82 6.84 -8.33
N ASP A 70 -2.95 7.91 -7.58
CA ASP A 70 -4.25 8.33 -7.04
C ASP A 70 -5.18 8.83 -8.16
N LEU A 71 -6.33 8.16 -8.34
CA LEU A 71 -7.34 8.47 -9.35
C LEU A 71 -8.58 9.14 -8.77
N ARG A 72 -8.63 9.42 -7.46
CA ARG A 72 -9.81 10.01 -6.82
C ARG A 72 -10.20 11.35 -7.45
N GLY A 73 -9.22 12.15 -7.86
CA GLY A 73 -9.46 13.40 -8.60
C GLY A 73 -10.04 13.17 -10.00
N ASP A 74 -9.56 12.15 -10.71
CA ASP A 74 -10.05 11.79 -12.05
C ASP A 74 -11.50 11.30 -12.00
N ILE A 75 -11.82 10.44 -11.03
CA ILE A 75 -13.17 9.91 -10.80
C ILE A 75 -14.14 11.04 -10.44
N LYS A 76 -13.78 11.93 -9.51
CA LYS A 76 -14.64 13.07 -9.15
C LYS A 76 -14.95 13.98 -10.34
N ARG A 77 -13.98 14.19 -11.24
CA ARG A 77 -14.21 14.97 -12.46
C ARG A 77 -15.15 14.25 -13.42
N LEU A 78 -15.02 12.93 -13.55
CA LEU A 78 -15.93 12.12 -14.35
C LEU A 78 -17.37 12.19 -13.84
N GLU A 79 -17.58 12.15 -12.51
CA GLU A 79 -18.91 12.25 -11.88
C GLU A 79 -19.64 13.56 -12.21
N ILE A 80 -18.91 14.67 -12.41
CA ILE A 80 -19.48 15.97 -12.76
C ILE A 80 -19.55 16.22 -14.28
N GLY A 81 -19.41 15.15 -15.09
CA GLY A 81 -19.60 15.19 -16.55
C GLY A 81 -18.34 15.44 -17.37
N SER A 82 -17.14 15.38 -16.77
CA SER A 82 -15.89 15.41 -17.53
C SER A 82 -15.65 14.09 -18.28
N ALA A 83 -14.74 14.10 -19.25
CA ALA A 83 -14.31 12.90 -19.97
C ALA A 83 -12.93 12.44 -19.49
N LEU A 84 -12.66 11.13 -19.60
CA LEU A 84 -11.34 10.58 -19.34
C LEU A 84 -10.47 10.69 -20.60
N GLY A 85 -9.25 11.18 -20.43
CA GLY A 85 -8.24 11.14 -21.48
C GLY A 85 -7.50 9.81 -21.52
N ILE A 86 -6.62 9.67 -22.51
CA ILE A 86 -5.73 8.50 -22.64
C ILE A 86 -4.92 8.25 -21.36
N PRO A 87 -4.30 9.25 -20.70
CA PRO A 87 -3.51 9.03 -19.49
C PRO A 87 -4.35 8.48 -18.33
N GLU A 88 -5.58 8.97 -18.15
CA GLU A 88 -6.49 8.49 -17.11
C GLU A 88 -6.95 7.06 -17.39
N LEU A 89 -7.30 6.74 -18.64
CA LEU A 89 -7.69 5.38 -19.03
C LEU A 89 -6.55 4.37 -18.82
N LEU A 90 -5.33 4.73 -19.19
CA LEU A 90 -4.15 3.88 -18.94
C LEU A 90 -3.91 3.69 -17.45
N ALA A 91 -4.09 4.73 -16.63
CA ALA A 91 -3.92 4.63 -15.19
C ALA A 91 -5.01 3.76 -14.53
N ILE A 92 -6.26 3.84 -15.02
CA ILE A 92 -7.33 2.92 -14.61
C ILE A 92 -6.99 1.48 -15.00
N GLY A 93 -6.57 1.25 -16.25
CA GLY A 93 -6.14 -0.08 -16.70
C GLY A 93 -5.02 -0.63 -15.83
N LYS A 94 -4.04 0.19 -15.46
CA LYS A 94 -2.95 -0.21 -14.56
C LYS A 94 -3.44 -0.56 -13.15
N LEU A 95 -4.38 0.22 -12.61
CA LEU A 95 -5.00 -0.08 -11.32
C LEU A 95 -5.71 -1.44 -11.36
N LEU A 96 -6.49 -1.71 -12.41
CA LEU A 96 -7.21 -2.98 -12.56
C LEU A 96 -6.26 -4.17 -12.70
N GLU A 97 -5.17 -4.03 -13.45
CA GLU A 97 -4.12 -5.05 -13.57
C GLU A 97 -3.48 -5.39 -12.20
N ILE A 98 -3.15 -4.36 -11.41
CA ILE A 98 -2.58 -4.54 -10.07
C ILE A 98 -3.61 -5.17 -9.13
N ALA A 99 -4.88 -4.75 -9.18
CA ALA A 99 -5.95 -5.34 -8.37
C ALA A 99 -6.16 -6.82 -8.69
N GLN A 100 -6.09 -7.20 -9.97
CA GLN A 100 -6.15 -8.60 -10.39
C GLN A 100 -4.97 -9.40 -9.82
N LYS A 101 -3.74 -8.88 -9.94
CA LYS A 101 -2.54 -9.51 -9.36
C LYS A 101 -2.63 -9.66 -7.85
N ALA A 102 -3.15 -8.65 -7.16
CA ALA A 102 -3.36 -8.67 -5.72
C ALA A 102 -4.32 -9.79 -5.30
N ARG A 103 -5.45 -9.95 -6.03
CA ARG A 103 -6.37 -11.05 -5.79
C ARG A 103 -5.73 -12.43 -6.01
N GLN A 104 -5.01 -12.59 -7.11
CA GLN A 104 -4.32 -13.86 -7.42
C GLN A 104 -3.24 -14.21 -6.39
N TYR A 105 -2.62 -13.21 -5.78
CA TYR A 105 -1.63 -13.38 -4.72
C TYR A 105 -2.25 -13.97 -3.43
N GLU A 106 -3.53 -13.71 -3.18
CA GLU A 106 -4.29 -14.32 -2.08
C GLU A 106 -4.72 -15.76 -2.44
N ASP A 107 -5.28 -15.97 -3.64
CA ASP A 107 -5.85 -17.25 -4.07
C ASP A 107 -4.83 -18.40 -4.13
N ALA A 108 -3.53 -18.10 -4.25
CA ALA A 108 -2.44 -19.09 -4.26
C ALA A 108 -2.31 -19.93 -2.96
N ASP A 109 -3.05 -19.63 -1.89
CA ASP A 109 -3.15 -20.51 -0.70
C ASP A 109 -4.16 -21.67 -0.86
N THR A 110 -4.95 -21.68 -1.95
CA THR A 110 -6.04 -22.67 -2.14
C THR A 110 -5.62 -23.91 -2.95
N ASP A 111 -4.37 -23.97 -3.44
CA ASP A 111 -3.90 -25.12 -4.22
C ASP A 111 -2.83 -25.93 -3.48
N PRO A 112 -3.21 -27.01 -2.75
CA PRO A 112 -2.26 -27.87 -2.05
C PRO A 112 -1.39 -28.74 -2.99
N GLN A 113 -1.56 -28.63 -4.32
CA GLN A 113 -0.90 -29.52 -5.29
C GLN A 113 0.42 -28.99 -5.87
N ALA A 114 0.86 -27.77 -5.56
CA ALA A 114 2.06 -27.15 -6.16
C ALA A 114 3.36 -27.29 -5.34
N ALA A 115 3.34 -28.07 -4.25
CA ALA A 115 4.54 -28.43 -3.47
C ALA A 115 4.99 -29.86 -3.82
N GLY A 116 5.41 -30.07 -5.07
CA GLY A 116 5.92 -31.35 -5.54
C GLY A 116 6.70 -31.17 -6.84
N GLY A 117 8.00 -30.87 -6.72
CA GLY A 117 8.96 -30.77 -7.80
C GLY A 117 10.38 -30.65 -7.25
#